data_AF-A0A3Q9ENL1-F1
#
_entry.id   AF-A0A3Q9ENL1-F1
#
_cell.length_a   1.000
_cell.length_b   1.000
_cell.length_c   1.000
_cell.angle_alpha   90.00
_cell.angle_beta   90.00
_cell.angle_gamma   90.00
#
_symmetry.space_group_name_H-M   'P 1'
#
loop_
_entity.id
_entity.type
_entity.pdbx_description
1 polymer ?
#
loop_
_entity_poly.entity_id
_entity_poly.type
_entity_poly.pdbx_seq_one_letter_code
_entity_poly.pdbx_strand_id
1 'polypeptide(L)'
;MAQTHCSRVFEQRELTPCSSEATHVKCTAPEGEGPAMARGLAVMFSGARLRQARAEVQPGGLSAEELAKRVGASKAQILAYEHGQRVPDPPRIRRLAEALGVRPLELANQAGMAYWQLADLRRANGLRASDLCRELELNPHSYRRLETTGLSPESRYGMAVRLAGTLGVSVQVLERHIANVPGVRQRLDRVRELLSTLVDTHLAPGCADVPEPEDEVVKAVAAHYARSAPTVARILQQQIMALREMHHRQATEAATAHYGVTSEDQDRARRRMQNEAVRIHQSIVTLPQRMDAFFRAQLSPHGWETLGQLHIARSSKAALTAAQNTLPHAPSLVPFIQPASIQAGAGRTAPYMLSRDGQHHYAAFKPWYDALYPWVQESLRQFEAQLEAGEPPSHAWLRHCFAQSQTVLFSFDGVLCRLFADNVRSVSGHLTQAAHSLQLGTAPGGTADPVAVLRSVVDQGSPEQIRELDGILTSYETEAARRAEPLPGAAQLLGVLSRGPWRIAVVTDHASAAVQTFLTHLRPDTGDAPNLVDVFGRPTDPRLMKPNPHAVSLATSVLGGDRSRTVLIGESLADALAAQAAGVQFIGVASQRSQARRLKQAGAANVVETLATLIAAISRINGTRS
;
A
#
# COMPACT_ATOMS: atom_id res chain seq x y z
N MET A 1 72.91 0.69 -19.51
CA MET A 1 73.27 1.30 -20.80
C MET A 1 72.02 2.03 -21.29
N ALA A 2 71.83 3.26 -20.82
CA ALA A 2 72.10 4.53 -21.53
C ALA A 2 70.79 5.02 -22.19
N GLN A 3 70.00 5.91 -21.57
CA GLN A 3 70.17 7.37 -21.52
C GLN A 3 70.50 8.00 -22.88
N THR A 4 69.59 8.82 -23.42
CA THR A 4 69.78 10.27 -23.69
C THR A 4 68.49 10.81 -24.35
N HIS A 5 67.80 11.89 -23.92
CA HIS A 5 68.11 13.28 -23.54
C HIS A 5 67.86 14.31 -24.65
N CYS A 6 67.49 15.50 -24.17
CA CYS A 6 67.41 16.82 -24.80
C CYS A 6 66.13 17.18 -25.57
N SER A 7 65.38 18.25 -25.30
CA SER A 7 65.44 19.48 -24.47
C SER A 7 65.17 20.69 -25.37
N ARG A 8 64.48 21.70 -24.79
CA ARG A 8 64.59 23.17 -24.97
C ARG A 8 63.28 23.84 -25.42
N VAL A 9 62.86 25.01 -24.94
CA VAL A 9 63.16 25.94 -23.81
C VAL A 9 62.25 27.15 -24.07
N PHE A 10 61.63 27.73 -23.02
CA PHE A 10 61.12 29.11 -22.83
C PHE A 10 60.25 29.78 -23.94
N GLU A 11 59.14 30.45 -23.62
CA GLU A 11 59.16 31.78 -22.98
C GLU A 11 57.79 32.13 -22.32
N GLN A 12 57.88 32.73 -21.13
CA GLN A 12 56.76 33.33 -20.40
C GLN A 12 56.35 34.64 -21.05
N ARG A 13 55.03 34.89 -21.18
CA ARG A 13 54.49 36.26 -21.16
C ARG A 13 53.23 36.32 -20.29
N GLU A 14 53.37 37.14 -19.27
CA GLU A 14 52.36 37.58 -18.31
C GLU A 14 51.21 38.31 -19.00
N LEU A 15 49.98 38.07 -18.55
CA LEU A 15 48.91 39.06 -18.59
C LEU A 15 48.13 39.02 -17.27
N THR A 16 48.31 40.11 -16.53
CA THR A 16 47.65 40.55 -15.29
C THR A 16 46.11 40.51 -15.35
N PRO A 17 45.42 40.24 -14.22
CA PRO A 17 43.97 40.33 -14.12
C PRO A 17 43.53 41.78 -13.84
N CYS A 18 42.62 42.30 -14.66
CA CYS A 18 41.96 43.58 -14.44
C CYS A 18 40.70 43.39 -13.60
N SER A 19 40.64 44.14 -12.50
CA SER A 19 39.56 44.28 -11.53
C SER A 19 38.35 45.01 -12.10
N SER A 20 37.13 44.53 -11.81
CA SER A 20 35.95 45.40 -11.66
C SER A 20 34.89 44.74 -10.78
N GLU A 21 34.84 45.22 -9.54
CA GLU A 21 33.64 45.54 -8.74
C GLU A 21 32.42 44.62 -8.82
N ALA A 22 32.27 43.77 -7.80
CA ALA A 22 30.96 43.31 -7.32
C ALA A 22 30.80 43.69 -5.85
N THR A 23 29.92 44.64 -5.61
CA THR A 23 29.53 45.20 -4.30
C THR A 23 29.15 44.09 -3.31
N HIS A 24 29.99 43.87 -2.30
CA HIS A 24 29.66 43.10 -1.11
C HIS A 24 28.70 43.88 -0.21
N VAL A 25 27.40 43.52 -0.24
CA VAL A 25 26.49 43.88 0.86
C VAL A 25 26.67 42.85 1.97
N LYS A 26 27.48 43.20 2.97
CA LYS A 26 27.53 42.52 4.27
C LYS A 26 26.20 42.76 4.98
N CYS A 27 25.32 41.76 5.02
CA CYS A 27 24.24 41.74 6.00
C CYS A 27 24.78 41.16 7.31
N THR A 28 25.18 42.04 8.23
CA THR A 28 25.47 41.75 9.62
C THR A 28 24.21 41.25 10.33
N ALA A 29 24.27 40.05 10.92
CA ALA A 29 23.26 39.58 11.86
C ALA A 29 23.40 40.33 13.19
N PRO A 30 22.31 40.74 13.86
CA PRO A 30 22.41 41.28 15.21
C PRO A 30 22.46 40.12 16.21
N GLU A 31 23.56 40.06 16.95
CA GLU A 31 23.68 39.26 18.18
C GLU A 31 22.79 39.85 19.26
N GLY A 32 22.08 38.98 20.00
CA GLY A 32 21.20 39.35 21.10
C GLY A 32 20.49 38.12 21.65
N GLU A 33 21.09 37.51 22.67
CA GLU A 33 20.54 36.40 23.45
C GLU A 33 19.29 36.84 24.25
N GLY A 34 18.17 36.13 24.05
CA GLY A 34 16.87 36.31 24.73
C GLY A 34 15.79 35.38 24.13
N PRO A 35 14.78 34.92 24.89
CA PRO A 35 14.20 33.58 24.75
C PRO A 35 13.42 33.35 23.44
N ALA A 36 13.77 32.26 22.75
CA ALA A 36 13.42 31.90 21.39
C ALA A 36 11.97 31.44 21.11
N MET A 37 10.94 31.91 21.84
CA MET A 37 9.57 31.37 21.69
C MET A 37 8.49 32.32 21.17
N ALA A 38 8.73 33.62 20.99
CA ALA A 38 7.66 34.57 20.63
C ALA A 38 7.69 35.15 19.19
N ARG A 39 8.78 35.02 18.43
CA ARG A 39 8.92 35.67 17.10
C ARG A 39 8.26 34.92 15.92
N GLY A 40 7.94 33.63 16.06
CA GLY A 40 7.52 32.78 14.92
C GLY A 40 6.06 32.88 14.46
N LEU A 41 5.15 33.42 15.28
CA LEU A 41 3.71 33.46 14.95
C LEU A 41 3.32 34.69 14.11
N ALA A 42 3.98 35.84 14.31
CA ALA A 42 3.64 37.12 13.64
C ALA A 42 3.83 37.10 12.12
N VAL A 43 4.61 36.15 11.62
CA VAL A 43 4.93 36.03 10.18
C VAL A 43 3.83 35.28 9.41
N MET A 44 2.94 34.55 10.10
CA MET A 44 2.07 33.56 9.46
C MET A 44 0.63 34.02 9.28
N PHE A 45 0.16 34.98 10.08
CA PHE A 45 -1.22 35.46 10.08
C PHE A 45 -1.29 36.92 9.63
N SER A 46 -2.28 37.27 8.81
CA SER A 46 -2.49 38.64 8.34
C SER A 46 -3.75 39.25 8.95
N GLY A 47 -3.55 40.21 9.86
CA GLY A 47 -4.64 41.00 10.44
C GLY A 47 -5.43 41.79 9.38
N ALA A 48 -4.76 42.27 8.34
CA ALA A 48 -5.41 42.93 7.21
C ALA A 48 -6.35 41.99 6.44
N ARG A 49 -5.93 40.74 6.20
CA ARG A 49 -6.77 39.73 5.54
C ARG A 49 -7.92 39.26 6.43
N LEU A 50 -7.72 39.21 7.75
CA LEU A 50 -8.81 38.98 8.70
C LEU A 50 -9.88 40.08 8.58
N ARG A 51 -9.45 41.34 8.58
CA ARG A 51 -10.37 42.49 8.43
C ARG A 51 -11.09 42.45 7.08
N GLN A 52 -10.38 42.13 6.00
CA GLN A 52 -10.95 41.99 4.66
C GLN A 52 -11.98 40.87 4.61
N ALA A 53 -11.62 39.65 5.01
CA ALA A 53 -12.53 38.52 5.04
C ALA A 53 -13.78 38.81 5.88
N ARG A 54 -13.62 39.51 7.02
CA ARG A 54 -14.74 39.96 7.86
C ARG A 54 -15.68 40.95 7.15
N ALA A 55 -15.15 41.83 6.31
CA ALA A 55 -15.98 42.76 5.53
C ALA A 55 -16.72 42.04 4.37
N GLU A 56 -16.16 40.96 3.84
CA GLU A 56 -16.67 40.25 2.66
C GLU A 56 -17.67 39.11 2.99
N VAL A 57 -17.77 38.65 4.24
CA VAL A 57 -18.63 37.50 4.64
C VAL A 57 -20.09 37.65 4.21
N GLN A 58 -20.65 38.86 4.34
CA GLN A 58 -22.06 39.12 4.09
C GLN A 58 -22.26 40.60 3.70
N PRO A 59 -23.39 40.95 3.06
CA PRO A 59 -23.75 42.36 2.80
C PRO A 59 -23.76 43.16 4.11
N GLY A 60 -22.96 44.24 4.18
CA GLY A 60 -22.76 45.03 5.40
C GLY A 60 -21.61 44.58 6.31
N GLY A 61 -20.97 43.45 5.98
CA GLY A 61 -19.86 42.87 6.75
C GLY A 61 -20.31 42.30 8.10
N LEU A 62 -19.38 41.64 8.78
CA LEU A 62 -19.56 41.18 10.15
C LEU A 62 -18.85 42.16 11.10
N SER A 63 -19.47 42.60 12.20
CA SER A 63 -18.77 43.45 13.17
C SER A 63 -17.70 42.66 13.94
N ALA A 64 -16.68 43.35 14.47
CA ALA A 64 -15.66 42.70 15.31
C ALA A 64 -16.26 42.05 16.57
N GLU A 65 -17.39 42.56 17.05
CA GLU A 65 -18.09 42.05 18.24
C GLU A 65 -18.91 40.79 17.94
N GLU A 66 -19.55 40.73 16.78
CA GLU A 66 -20.22 39.50 16.32
C GLU A 66 -19.22 38.39 16.02
N LEU A 67 -18.09 38.71 15.36
CA LEU A 67 -17.02 37.74 15.14
C LEU A 67 -16.47 37.22 16.47
N ALA A 68 -16.24 38.13 17.43
CA ALA A 68 -15.77 37.77 18.78
C ALA A 68 -16.72 36.77 19.46
N LYS A 69 -18.04 37.01 19.39
CA LYS A 69 -19.06 36.07 19.91
C LYS A 69 -18.98 34.71 19.22
N ARG A 70 -18.90 34.66 17.88
CA ARG A 70 -18.84 33.40 17.11
C ARG A 70 -17.63 32.53 17.47
N VAL A 71 -16.47 33.14 17.73
CA VAL A 71 -15.22 32.39 17.99
C VAL A 71 -14.89 32.24 19.46
N GLY A 72 -15.69 32.79 20.38
CA GLY A 72 -15.41 32.81 21.82
C GLY A 72 -14.18 33.66 22.17
N ALA A 73 -14.10 34.88 21.65
CA ALA A 73 -13.07 35.89 21.93
C ALA A 73 -13.72 37.17 22.48
N SER A 74 -12.91 38.12 22.95
CA SER A 74 -13.37 39.50 23.19
C SER A 74 -13.22 40.36 21.93
N LYS A 75 -14.04 41.42 21.81
CA LYS A 75 -13.92 42.43 20.73
C LYS A 75 -12.51 43.01 20.66
N ALA A 76 -11.91 43.31 21.81
CA ALA A 76 -10.54 43.81 21.92
C ALA A 76 -9.51 42.80 21.37
N GLN A 77 -9.70 41.50 21.58
CA GLN A 77 -8.83 40.47 21.00
C GLN A 77 -8.92 40.44 19.47
N ILE A 78 -10.13 40.54 18.90
CA ILE A 78 -10.31 40.59 17.44
C ILE A 78 -9.60 41.81 16.84
N LEU A 79 -9.81 42.99 17.43
CA LEU A 79 -9.14 44.21 16.98
C LEU A 79 -7.61 44.13 17.13
N ALA A 80 -7.10 43.52 18.20
CA ALA A 80 -5.68 43.28 18.37
C ALA A 80 -5.11 42.34 17.29
N TYR A 81 -5.87 41.33 16.85
CA TYR A 81 -5.50 40.48 15.71
C TYR A 81 -5.47 41.26 14.39
N GLU A 82 -6.51 42.07 14.12
CA GLU A 82 -6.60 42.87 12.89
C GLU A 82 -5.48 43.91 12.75
N HIS A 83 -5.06 44.51 13.87
CA HIS A 83 -3.95 45.47 13.90
C HIS A 83 -2.57 44.80 13.98
N GLY A 84 -2.50 43.46 14.01
CA GLY A 84 -1.23 42.74 14.13
C GLY A 84 -0.54 42.86 15.49
N GLN A 85 -1.23 43.40 16.50
CA GLN A 85 -0.71 43.52 17.87
C GLN A 85 -0.62 42.16 18.58
N ARG A 86 -1.46 41.21 18.17
CA ARG A 86 -1.47 39.84 18.68
C ARG A 86 -1.68 38.86 17.53
N VAL A 87 -1.16 37.65 17.68
CA VAL A 87 -1.39 36.56 16.72
C VAL A 87 -2.28 35.49 17.37
N PRO A 88 -3.35 35.05 16.71
CA PRO A 88 -4.16 33.93 17.19
C PRO A 88 -3.35 32.62 17.22
N ASP A 89 -3.60 31.76 18.22
CA ASP A 89 -3.07 30.40 18.22
C ASP A 89 -3.74 29.54 17.12
N PRO A 90 -3.17 28.40 16.71
CA PRO A 90 -3.68 27.66 15.54
C PRO A 90 -5.18 27.29 15.61
N PRO A 91 -5.72 26.76 16.73
CA PRO A 91 -7.16 26.53 16.84
C PRO A 91 -8.01 27.80 16.69
N ARG A 92 -7.50 28.95 17.16
CA ARG A 92 -8.18 30.24 16.98
C ARG A 92 -8.19 30.66 15.50
N ILE A 93 -7.11 30.44 14.75
CA ILE A 93 -7.08 30.68 13.30
C ILE A 93 -8.17 29.84 12.60
N ARG A 94 -8.29 28.56 12.96
CA ARG A 94 -9.33 27.69 12.39
C ARG A 94 -10.74 28.21 12.67
N ARG A 95 -11.04 28.55 13.93
CA ARG A 95 -12.37 29.10 14.30
C ARG A 95 -12.68 30.42 13.60
N LEU A 96 -11.67 31.30 13.43
CA LEU A 96 -11.82 32.53 12.67
C LEU A 96 -12.17 32.23 11.21
N ALA A 97 -11.43 31.32 10.56
CA ALA A 97 -11.68 30.94 9.17
C ALA A 97 -13.07 30.31 8.99
N GLU A 98 -13.46 29.39 9.87
CA GLU A 98 -14.79 28.76 9.88
C GLU A 98 -15.91 29.79 10.05
N ALA A 99 -15.78 30.72 11.01
CA ALA A 99 -16.78 31.76 11.25
C ALA A 99 -16.96 32.76 10.09
N LEU A 100 -15.94 32.84 9.22
CA LEU A 100 -15.88 33.72 8.05
C LEU A 100 -16.15 32.98 6.73
N GLY A 101 -16.28 31.64 6.74
CA GLY A 101 -16.52 30.85 5.53
C GLY A 101 -15.32 30.75 4.57
N VAL A 102 -14.09 30.99 5.05
CA VAL A 102 -12.86 30.95 4.25
C VAL A 102 -11.93 29.83 4.70
N ARG A 103 -10.92 29.46 3.90
CA ARG A 103 -9.88 28.52 4.36
C ARG A 103 -8.87 29.21 5.28
N PRO A 104 -8.28 28.51 6.26
CA PRO A 104 -7.26 29.09 7.15
C PRO A 104 -6.11 29.81 6.43
N LEU A 105 -5.61 29.23 5.32
CA LEU A 105 -4.54 29.83 4.52
C LEU A 105 -4.93 31.16 3.86
N GLU A 106 -6.22 31.45 3.72
CA GLU A 106 -6.70 32.73 3.19
C GLU A 106 -6.61 33.85 4.22
N LEU A 107 -6.40 33.53 5.50
CA LEU A 107 -6.08 34.49 6.56
C LEU A 107 -4.55 34.66 6.76
N ALA A 108 -3.75 33.88 6.02
CA ALA A 108 -2.31 33.82 6.23
C ALA A 108 -1.56 34.92 5.46
N ASN A 109 -0.36 35.27 5.93
CA ASN A 109 0.48 36.28 5.25
C ASN A 109 1.18 35.68 4.03
N GLN A 110 0.70 35.99 2.83
CA GLN A 110 1.24 35.41 1.59
C GLN A 110 2.67 35.87 1.25
N ALA A 111 3.08 37.06 1.68
CA ALA A 111 4.38 37.65 1.30
C ALA A 111 5.59 36.84 1.81
N GLY A 112 5.43 36.10 2.92
CA GLY A 112 6.48 35.25 3.50
C GLY A 112 6.39 33.77 3.12
N MET A 113 5.34 33.36 2.41
CA MET A 113 4.98 31.94 2.26
C MET A 113 6.09 31.11 1.62
N ALA A 114 6.84 31.67 0.67
CA ALA A 114 7.93 30.96 -0.01
C ALA A 114 9.04 30.47 0.93
N TYR A 115 9.21 31.09 2.11
CA TYR A 115 10.27 30.77 3.06
C TYR A 115 9.78 29.96 4.27
N TRP A 116 8.47 29.69 4.35
CA TRP A 116 7.89 28.96 5.46
C TRP A 116 8.37 27.51 5.48
N GLN A 117 8.63 27.04 6.70
CA GLN A 117 8.91 25.64 6.97
C GLN A 117 7.60 24.84 7.09
N LEU A 118 7.71 23.51 7.22
CA LEU A 118 6.54 22.66 7.44
C LEU A 118 5.73 23.05 8.69
N ALA A 119 6.41 23.40 9.79
CA ALA A 119 5.74 23.80 11.02
C ALA A 119 4.94 25.10 10.86
N ASP A 120 5.42 26.00 10.00
CA ASP A 120 4.79 27.28 9.69
C ASP A 120 3.53 27.08 8.85
N LEU A 121 3.64 26.26 7.79
CA LEU A 121 2.50 25.85 6.98
C LEU A 121 1.40 25.17 7.82
N ARG A 122 1.79 24.30 8.77
CA ARG A 122 0.85 23.66 9.70
C ARG A 122 0.14 24.71 10.57
N ARG A 123 0.89 25.63 11.19
CA ARG A 123 0.32 26.68 12.06
C ARG A 123 -0.62 27.61 11.29
N ALA A 124 -0.24 28.00 10.07
CA ALA A 124 -1.08 28.82 9.17
C ALA A 124 -2.39 28.09 8.78
N ASN A 125 -2.37 26.76 8.71
CA ASN A 125 -3.57 25.93 8.56
C ASN A 125 -4.39 25.73 9.85
N GLY A 126 -4.04 26.43 10.93
CA GLY A 126 -4.73 26.33 12.22
C GLY A 126 -4.55 25.00 12.94
N LEU A 127 -3.54 24.20 12.58
CA LEU A 127 -3.28 22.89 13.15
C LEU A 127 -2.20 22.93 14.25
N ARG A 128 -2.45 22.27 15.37
CA ARG A 128 -1.42 21.90 16.34
C ARG A 128 -0.70 20.64 15.87
N ALA A 129 0.52 20.43 16.35
CA ALA A 129 1.26 19.18 16.09
C ALA A 129 0.47 17.95 16.55
N SER A 130 -0.23 18.05 17.70
CA SER A 130 -1.13 17.01 18.22
C SER A 130 -2.30 16.67 17.30
N ASP A 131 -2.78 17.64 16.52
CA ASP A 131 -3.87 17.41 15.57
C ASP A 131 -3.38 16.54 14.40
N LEU A 132 -2.20 16.86 13.86
CA LEU A 132 -1.59 16.04 12.82
C LEU A 132 -1.13 14.67 13.34
N CYS A 133 -0.69 14.56 14.59
CA CYS A 133 -0.40 13.25 15.19
C CYS A 133 -1.64 12.34 15.18
N ARG A 134 -2.80 12.89 15.52
CA ARG A 134 -4.08 12.16 15.55
C ARG A 134 -4.54 11.78 14.15
N GLU A 135 -4.57 12.74 13.23
CA GLU A 135 -5.06 12.54 11.86
C GLU A 135 -4.17 11.59 11.04
N LEU A 136 -2.85 11.68 11.25
CA LEU A 136 -1.87 10.86 10.53
C LEU A 136 -1.54 9.54 11.24
N GLU A 137 -2.10 9.32 12.43
CA GLU A 137 -1.79 8.18 13.32
C GLU A 137 -0.29 8.07 13.62
N LEU A 138 0.33 9.21 13.92
CA LEU A 138 1.74 9.32 14.27
C LEU A 138 1.91 9.62 15.76
N ASN A 139 2.91 8.99 16.37
CA ASN A 139 3.33 9.43 17.70
C ASN A 139 4.02 10.82 17.62
N PRO A 140 4.04 11.59 18.73
CA PRO A 140 4.61 12.93 18.75
C PRO A 140 6.09 13.01 18.34
N HIS A 141 6.89 12.00 18.67
CA HIS A 141 8.31 11.94 18.32
C HIS A 141 8.50 11.82 16.79
N SER A 142 7.76 10.91 16.15
CA SER A 142 7.78 10.71 14.69
C SER A 142 7.33 11.95 13.94
N TYR A 143 6.28 12.62 14.41
CA TYR A 143 5.82 13.86 13.80
C TYR A 143 6.83 15.00 13.98
N ARG A 144 7.39 15.16 15.18
CA ARG A 144 8.44 16.16 15.45
C ARG A 144 9.63 15.96 14.52
N ARG A 145 10.07 14.71 14.34
CA ARG A 145 11.15 14.36 13.42
C ARG A 145 10.82 14.73 11.97
N LEU A 146 9.59 14.50 11.52
CA LEU A 146 9.13 14.95 10.20
C LEU A 146 9.17 16.48 10.05
N GLU A 147 8.78 17.24 11.07
CA GLU A 147 8.84 18.71 11.03
C GLU A 147 10.27 19.25 11.06
N THR A 148 11.18 18.62 11.81
CA THR A 148 12.55 19.14 12.02
C THR A 148 13.56 18.64 11.01
N THR A 149 13.32 17.46 10.45
CA THR A 149 14.25 16.81 9.51
C THR A 149 13.60 16.43 8.19
N GLY A 150 12.27 16.44 8.08
CA GLY A 150 11.57 15.92 6.90
C GLY A 150 11.54 14.39 6.80
N LEU A 151 12.15 13.65 7.73
CA LEU A 151 12.14 12.19 7.62
C LEU A 151 10.80 11.60 8.03
N SER A 152 10.23 10.74 7.17
CA SER A 152 9.07 9.91 7.49
C SER A 152 9.51 8.58 8.12
N PRO A 153 8.71 8.03 9.06
CA PRO A 153 8.91 6.66 9.54
C PRO A 153 8.81 5.66 8.38
N GLU A 154 9.70 4.67 8.36
CA GLU A 154 9.78 3.65 7.31
C GLU A 154 8.49 2.82 7.19
N SER A 155 7.80 2.57 8.31
CA SER A 155 6.55 1.81 8.34
C SER A 155 5.31 2.58 7.85
N ARG A 156 5.46 3.85 7.47
CA ARG A 156 4.33 4.74 7.11
C ARG A 156 4.44 5.20 5.67
N TYR A 157 3.79 4.45 4.79
CA TYR A 157 3.71 4.74 3.36
C TYR A 157 2.81 5.94 3.02
N GLY A 158 3.12 6.62 1.90
CA GLY A 158 2.34 7.73 1.37
C GLY A 158 2.29 8.97 2.28
N MET A 159 3.30 9.17 3.14
CA MET A 159 3.28 10.20 4.18
C MET A 159 3.16 11.62 3.61
N ALA A 160 3.95 11.95 2.58
CA ALA A 160 3.89 13.25 1.93
C ALA A 160 2.46 13.59 1.49
N VAL A 161 1.78 12.61 0.91
CA VAL A 161 0.48 12.84 0.28
C VAL A 161 -0.66 12.88 1.29
N ARG A 162 -0.60 12.03 2.33
CA ARG A 162 -1.51 12.13 3.49
C ARG A 162 -1.40 13.49 4.18
N LEU A 163 -0.17 13.94 4.43
CA LEU A 163 0.11 15.23 5.05
C LEU A 163 -0.39 16.40 4.19
N ALA A 164 -0.17 16.35 2.87
CA ALA A 164 -0.65 17.36 1.93
C ALA A 164 -2.20 17.44 1.94
N GLY A 165 -2.86 16.28 1.92
CA GLY A 165 -4.31 16.16 2.03
C GLY A 165 -4.86 16.77 3.33
N THR A 166 -4.25 16.44 4.48
CA THR A 166 -4.67 17.02 5.78
C THR A 166 -4.43 18.53 5.85
N LEU A 167 -3.38 19.03 5.20
CA LEU A 167 -3.08 20.46 5.13
C LEU A 167 -3.86 21.20 4.04
N GLY A 168 -4.64 20.50 3.22
CA GLY A 168 -5.41 21.10 2.11
C GLY A 168 -4.52 21.76 1.04
N VAL A 169 -3.30 21.24 0.83
CA VAL A 169 -2.35 21.74 -0.18
C VAL A 169 -1.95 20.64 -1.15
N SER A 170 -1.37 21.00 -2.30
CA SER A 170 -0.76 20.01 -3.18
C SER A 170 0.55 19.47 -2.60
N VAL A 171 0.94 18.25 -2.99
CA VAL A 171 2.24 17.66 -2.61
C VAL A 171 3.39 18.59 -3.00
N GLN A 172 3.32 19.23 -4.17
CA GLN A 172 4.36 20.15 -4.62
C GLN A 172 4.48 21.39 -3.71
N VAL A 173 3.38 21.91 -3.18
CA VAL A 173 3.43 23.01 -2.20
C VAL A 173 4.04 22.52 -0.89
N LEU A 174 3.59 21.36 -0.41
CA LEU A 174 4.14 20.74 0.80
C LEU A 174 5.67 20.53 0.70
N GLU A 175 6.16 19.97 -0.40
CA GLU A 175 7.59 19.70 -0.61
C GLU A 175 8.44 20.98 -0.63
N ARG A 176 7.91 22.11 -1.13
CA ARG A 176 8.60 23.41 -1.04
C ARG A 176 8.81 23.85 0.41
N HIS A 177 7.79 23.69 1.25
CA HIS A 177 7.89 24.04 2.67
C HIS A 177 8.78 23.08 3.46
N ILE A 178 8.78 21.81 3.10
CA ILE A 178 9.72 20.82 3.62
C ILE A 178 11.16 21.18 3.24
N ALA A 179 11.43 21.59 2.01
CA ALA A 179 12.76 21.99 1.56
C ALA A 179 13.32 23.21 2.32
N ASN A 180 12.45 23.99 2.97
CA ASN A 180 12.85 25.08 3.85
C ASN A 180 13.28 24.65 5.25
N VAL A 181 13.04 23.40 5.63
CA VAL A 181 13.43 22.86 6.93
C VAL A 181 14.97 22.75 6.99
N PRO A 182 15.65 23.38 7.97
CA PRO A 182 17.11 23.37 8.04
C PRO A 182 17.73 21.97 8.05
N GLY A 183 17.11 21.02 8.78
CA GLY A 183 17.57 19.63 8.82
C GLY A 183 17.42 18.89 7.49
N VAL A 184 16.53 19.32 6.59
CA VAL A 184 16.44 18.79 5.23
C VAL A 184 17.62 19.31 4.40
N ARG A 185 17.88 20.62 4.43
CA ARG A 185 18.99 21.23 3.67
C ARG A 185 20.34 20.63 4.06
N GLN A 186 20.62 20.56 5.37
CA GLN A 186 21.86 19.96 5.88
C GLN A 186 22.04 18.50 5.45
N ARG A 187 20.96 17.70 5.48
CA ARG A 187 21.00 16.32 4.98
C ARG A 187 21.30 16.28 3.48
N LEU A 188 20.60 17.08 2.68
CA LEU A 188 20.76 17.08 1.23
C LEU A 188 22.18 17.51 0.81
N ASP A 189 22.78 18.46 1.52
CA ASP A 189 24.16 18.90 1.27
C ASP A 189 25.14 17.75 1.55
N ARG A 190 24.99 17.07 2.70
CA ARG A 190 25.87 15.94 3.04
C ARG A 190 25.69 14.75 2.11
N VAL A 191 24.45 14.42 1.76
CA VAL A 191 24.18 13.32 0.83
C VAL A 191 24.68 13.64 -0.57
N ARG A 192 24.66 14.90 -1.00
CA ARG A 192 25.20 15.31 -2.31
C ARG A 192 26.68 14.99 -2.43
N GLU A 193 27.47 15.34 -1.43
CA GLU A 193 28.91 15.04 -1.39
C GLU A 193 29.19 13.53 -1.48
N LEU A 194 28.44 12.73 -0.71
CA LEU A 194 28.55 11.28 -0.72
C LEU A 194 28.17 10.69 -2.09
N LEU A 195 27.05 11.13 -2.66
CA LEU A 195 26.57 10.63 -3.94
C LEU A 195 27.46 11.06 -5.11
N SER A 196 28.03 12.26 -5.09
CA SER A 196 29.03 12.68 -6.09
C SER A 196 30.22 11.72 -6.11
N THR A 197 30.77 11.42 -4.93
CA THR A 197 31.91 10.48 -4.80
C THR A 197 31.56 9.09 -5.34
N LEU A 198 30.37 8.58 -4.98
CA LEU A 198 29.89 7.27 -5.44
C LEU A 198 29.68 7.24 -6.95
N VAL A 199 29.02 8.26 -7.51
CA VAL A 199 28.76 8.36 -8.94
C VAL A 199 30.07 8.41 -9.73
N ASP A 200 31.04 9.24 -9.32
CA ASP A 200 32.34 9.34 -9.98
C ASP A 200 33.08 8.00 -9.98
N THR A 201 33.00 7.26 -8.88
CA THR A 201 33.62 5.93 -8.73
C THR A 201 32.99 4.90 -9.67
N HIS A 202 31.66 4.80 -9.70
CA HIS A 202 30.95 3.78 -10.49
C HIS A 202 30.74 4.15 -11.96
N LEU A 203 30.96 5.41 -12.35
CA LEU A 203 30.98 5.84 -13.75
C LEU A 203 32.40 5.90 -14.34
N ALA A 204 33.44 5.59 -13.56
CA ALA A 204 34.81 5.52 -14.05
C ALA A 204 34.93 4.49 -15.20
N PRO A 205 35.72 4.79 -16.26
CA PRO A 205 35.92 3.85 -17.37
C PRO A 205 36.43 2.49 -16.89
N GLY A 206 35.81 1.41 -17.36
CA GLY A 206 36.19 0.03 -17.00
C GLY A 206 35.63 -0.46 -15.66
N CYS A 207 34.96 0.40 -14.88
CA CYS A 207 34.27 -0.02 -13.66
C CYS A 207 32.96 -0.75 -14.01
N ALA A 208 32.93 -2.07 -13.81
CA ALA A 208 31.72 -2.87 -13.97
C ALA A 208 30.87 -2.92 -12.69
N ASP A 209 31.51 -2.72 -11.54
CA ASP A 209 30.92 -2.89 -10.21
C ASP A 209 29.76 -1.93 -9.97
N VAL A 210 28.78 -2.39 -9.20
CA VAL A 210 27.61 -1.61 -8.81
C VAL A 210 27.61 -1.36 -7.31
N PRO A 211 26.93 -0.32 -6.80
CA PRO A 211 26.92 -0.04 -5.37
C PRO A 211 26.28 -1.19 -4.58
N GLU A 212 26.98 -1.74 -3.60
CA GLU A 212 26.52 -2.84 -2.76
C GLU A 212 26.07 -2.35 -1.37
N PRO A 213 25.21 -3.10 -0.66
CA PRO A 213 24.77 -2.73 0.70
C PRO A 213 25.91 -2.55 1.70
N GLU A 214 27.04 -3.23 1.48
CA GLU A 214 28.22 -3.21 2.33
C GLU A 214 29.11 -1.98 2.10
N ASP A 215 28.90 -1.21 1.03
CA ASP A 215 29.67 -0.01 0.75
C ASP A 215 29.50 1.06 1.83
N GLU A 216 30.60 1.62 2.32
CA GLU A 216 30.56 2.64 3.38
C GLU A 216 29.79 3.90 2.96
N VAL A 217 29.90 4.30 1.68
CA VAL A 217 29.13 5.43 1.14
C VAL A 217 27.63 5.11 1.11
N VAL A 218 27.25 3.89 0.73
CA VAL A 218 25.85 3.44 0.72
C VAL A 218 25.28 3.41 2.13
N LYS A 219 26.02 2.86 3.12
CA LYS A 219 25.63 2.87 4.54
C LYS A 219 25.45 4.29 5.07
N ALA A 220 26.35 5.21 4.73
CA ALA A 220 26.26 6.61 5.12
C ALA A 220 25.01 7.30 4.54
N VAL A 221 24.74 7.10 3.24
CA VAL A 221 23.52 7.62 2.59
C VAL A 221 22.26 7.01 3.23
N ALA A 222 22.27 5.72 3.52
CA ALA A 222 21.17 5.01 4.18
C ALA A 222 20.88 5.54 5.59
N ALA A 223 21.92 5.83 6.37
CA ALA A 223 21.78 6.45 7.69
C ALA A 223 21.15 7.84 7.59
N HIS A 224 21.57 8.66 6.62
CA HIS A 224 21.01 10.01 6.42
C HIS A 224 19.52 10.00 6.06
N TYR A 225 19.06 9.04 5.25
CA TYR A 225 17.63 8.88 4.93
C TYR A 225 16.86 8.04 5.94
N ALA A 226 17.54 7.44 6.93
CA ALA A 226 16.99 6.45 7.84
C ALA A 226 16.22 5.35 7.10
N ARG A 227 16.93 4.69 6.19
CA ARG A 227 16.50 3.54 5.42
C ARG A 227 17.55 2.44 5.55
N SER A 228 17.19 1.21 5.22
CA SER A 228 18.16 0.12 5.20
C SER A 228 19.15 0.27 4.04
N ALA A 229 20.41 -0.11 4.27
CA ALA A 229 21.44 -0.09 3.23
C ALA A 229 21.04 -0.90 1.97
N PRO A 230 20.42 -2.09 2.08
CA PRO A 230 19.94 -2.82 0.90
C PRO A 230 18.90 -2.07 0.06
N THR A 231 18.02 -1.29 0.69
CA THR A 231 17.02 -0.48 -0.01
C THR A 231 17.70 0.63 -0.80
N VAL A 232 18.66 1.32 -0.18
CA VAL A 232 19.42 2.40 -0.81
C VAL A 232 20.31 1.86 -1.93
N ALA A 233 21.00 0.74 -1.70
CA ALA A 233 21.82 0.07 -2.70
C ALA A 233 21.02 -0.20 -3.98
N ARG A 234 19.85 -0.86 -3.90
CA ARG A 234 19.01 -1.16 -5.07
C ARG A 234 18.63 0.09 -5.88
N ILE A 235 18.29 1.19 -5.21
CA ILE A 235 17.97 2.46 -5.88
C ILE A 235 19.22 3.00 -6.58
N LEU A 236 20.37 3.02 -5.89
CA LEU A 236 21.61 3.52 -6.45
C LEU A 236 22.13 2.65 -7.60
N GLN A 237 22.03 1.32 -7.51
CA GLN A 237 22.33 0.40 -8.61
C GLN A 237 21.53 0.76 -9.85
N GLN A 238 20.20 0.93 -9.74
CA GLN A 238 19.37 1.38 -10.86
C GLN A 238 19.79 2.76 -11.39
N GLN A 239 20.15 3.71 -10.53
CA GLN A 239 20.61 5.03 -10.97
C GLN A 239 21.95 4.98 -11.68
N ILE A 240 22.91 4.18 -11.21
CA ILE A 240 24.19 3.97 -11.89
C ILE A 240 23.96 3.31 -13.25
N MET A 241 23.10 2.30 -13.36
CA MET A 241 22.76 1.69 -14.66
C MET A 241 22.16 2.72 -15.63
N ALA A 242 21.21 3.53 -15.17
CA ALA A 242 20.60 4.58 -15.99
C ALA A 242 21.63 5.62 -16.46
N LEU A 243 22.54 6.05 -15.57
CA LEU A 243 23.61 6.99 -15.90
C LEU A 243 24.62 6.40 -16.89
N ARG A 244 25.00 5.12 -16.73
CA ARG A 244 25.86 4.42 -17.70
C ARG A 244 25.22 4.38 -19.09
N GLU A 245 23.92 4.11 -19.16
CA GLU A 245 23.20 4.12 -20.44
C GLU A 245 23.16 5.52 -21.08
N MET A 246 22.95 6.57 -20.27
CA MET A 246 23.03 7.96 -20.72
C MET A 246 24.43 8.33 -21.25
N HIS A 247 25.48 7.94 -20.53
CA HIS A 247 26.87 8.14 -20.97
C HIS A 247 27.17 7.37 -22.26
N HIS A 248 26.67 6.15 -22.39
CA HIS A 248 26.83 5.37 -23.63
C HIS A 248 26.17 6.09 -24.81
N ARG A 249 24.92 6.57 -24.67
CA ARG A 249 24.24 7.37 -25.70
C ARG A 249 25.01 8.65 -26.02
N GLN A 250 25.52 9.35 -25.01
CA GLN A 250 26.34 10.54 -25.18
C GLN A 250 27.60 10.25 -25.98
N ALA A 251 28.29 9.14 -25.69
CA ALA A 251 29.51 8.73 -26.41
C ALA A 251 29.22 8.37 -27.89
N THR A 252 28.09 7.70 -28.16
CA THR A 252 27.64 7.39 -29.52
C THR A 252 27.32 8.67 -30.32
N GLU A 253 26.64 9.63 -29.71
CA GLU A 253 26.38 10.94 -30.32
C GLU A 253 27.66 11.75 -30.48
N ALA A 254 28.62 11.66 -29.55
CA ALA A 254 29.93 12.29 -29.67
C ALA A 254 30.74 11.72 -30.85
N ALA A 255 30.73 10.40 -31.06
CA ALA A 255 31.36 9.78 -32.22
C ALA A 255 30.72 10.27 -33.53
N THR A 256 29.39 10.33 -33.59
CA THR A 256 28.66 10.85 -34.76
C THR A 256 28.94 12.35 -34.99
N ALA A 257 29.11 13.13 -33.93
CA ALA A 257 29.46 14.55 -34.01
C ALA A 257 30.87 14.80 -34.56
N HIS A 258 31.79 13.82 -34.46
CA HIS A 258 33.16 13.91 -34.97
C HIS A 258 33.33 13.24 -36.34
N TYR A 259 32.63 12.14 -36.59
CA TYR A 259 32.85 11.27 -37.75
C TYR A 259 31.60 11.12 -38.65
N GLY A 260 30.54 11.90 -38.42
CA GLY A 260 29.32 11.86 -39.22
C GLY A 260 29.56 12.17 -40.70
N VAL A 261 28.75 11.58 -41.59
CA VAL A 261 28.94 11.65 -43.05
C VAL A 261 28.75 13.06 -43.59
N THR A 262 27.83 13.83 -43.02
CA THR A 262 27.51 15.20 -43.46
C THR A 262 27.70 16.20 -42.33
N SER A 263 27.95 17.47 -42.67
CA SER A 263 28.03 18.56 -41.69
C SER A 263 26.71 18.71 -40.91
N GLU A 264 25.57 18.51 -41.57
CA GLU A 264 24.27 18.57 -40.90
C GLU A 264 24.09 17.46 -39.86
N ASP A 265 24.54 16.24 -40.17
CA ASP A 265 24.51 15.10 -39.24
C ASP A 265 25.42 15.36 -38.04
N GLN A 266 26.63 15.88 -38.29
CA GLN A 266 27.58 16.23 -37.23
C GLN A 266 26.99 17.31 -36.30
N ASP A 267 26.36 18.35 -36.84
CA ASP A 267 25.74 19.42 -36.05
C ASP A 267 24.50 18.95 -35.27
N ARG A 268 23.67 18.09 -35.87
CA ARG A 268 22.55 17.44 -35.16
C ARG A 268 23.06 16.58 -34.00
N ALA A 269 24.09 15.75 -34.23
CA ALA A 269 24.68 14.91 -33.21
C ALA A 269 25.33 15.73 -32.09
N ARG A 270 26.02 16.83 -32.42
CA ARG A 270 26.62 17.75 -31.42
C ARG A 270 25.56 18.35 -30.49
N ARG A 271 24.40 18.74 -31.02
CA ARG A 271 23.25 19.20 -30.21
C ARG A 271 22.69 18.09 -29.31
N ARG A 272 22.56 16.86 -29.82
CA ARG A 272 22.08 15.71 -29.03
C ARG A 272 23.05 15.35 -27.92
N MET A 273 24.36 15.33 -28.20
CA MET A 273 25.42 15.12 -27.22
C MET A 273 25.36 16.17 -26.09
N GLN A 274 25.20 17.46 -26.42
CA GLN A 274 25.05 18.53 -25.43
C GLN A 274 23.78 18.37 -24.59
N ASN A 275 22.65 18.03 -25.23
CA ASN A 275 21.39 17.77 -24.53
C ASN A 275 21.51 16.59 -23.56
N GLU A 276 22.20 15.51 -23.94
CA GLU A 276 22.41 14.36 -23.06
C GLU A 276 23.35 14.72 -21.90
N ALA A 277 24.39 15.53 -22.14
CA ALA A 277 25.25 16.07 -21.08
C ALA A 277 24.47 16.84 -20.01
N VAL A 278 23.55 17.72 -20.44
CA VAL A 278 22.66 18.47 -19.54
C VAL A 278 21.77 17.52 -18.74
N ARG A 279 21.22 16.48 -19.37
CA ARG A 279 20.39 15.48 -18.67
C ARG A 279 21.19 14.67 -17.65
N ILE A 280 22.42 14.25 -17.97
CA ILE A 280 23.31 13.54 -17.05
C ILE A 280 23.57 14.43 -15.82
N HIS A 281 23.99 15.67 -16.05
CA HIS A 281 24.26 16.62 -14.99
C HIS A 281 23.03 16.86 -14.09
N GLN A 282 21.85 17.07 -14.69
CA GLN A 282 20.59 17.22 -13.95
C GLN A 282 20.23 15.96 -13.15
N SER A 283 20.42 14.77 -13.73
CA SER A 283 20.16 13.49 -13.05
C SER A 283 20.99 13.35 -11.77
N ILE A 284 22.28 13.71 -11.84
CA ILE A 284 23.21 13.66 -10.69
C ILE A 284 22.86 14.73 -9.65
N VAL A 285 22.72 15.99 -10.06
CA VAL A 285 22.52 17.12 -9.13
C VAL A 285 21.18 17.03 -8.40
N THR A 286 20.14 16.48 -9.04
CA THR A 286 18.80 16.34 -8.44
C THR A 286 18.60 15.03 -7.67
N LEU A 287 19.56 14.09 -7.74
CA LEU A 287 19.43 12.77 -7.12
C LEU A 287 19.16 12.83 -5.61
N PRO A 288 19.85 13.66 -4.80
CA PRO A 288 19.54 13.79 -3.37
C PRO A 288 18.08 14.20 -3.13
N GLN A 289 17.58 15.24 -3.81
CA GLN A 289 16.21 15.69 -3.62
C GLN A 289 15.19 14.65 -4.08
N ARG A 290 15.45 13.95 -5.20
CA ARG A 290 14.56 12.90 -5.70
C ARG A 290 14.47 11.73 -4.74
N MET A 291 15.60 11.28 -4.17
CA MET A 291 15.62 10.22 -3.15
C MET A 291 14.85 10.62 -1.89
N ASP A 292 15.05 11.85 -1.42
CA ASP A 292 14.34 12.37 -0.26
C ASP A 292 12.82 12.42 -0.46
N ALA A 293 12.37 12.91 -1.63
CA ALA A 293 10.97 12.93 -2.02
C ALA A 293 10.38 11.51 -2.15
N PHE A 294 11.12 10.59 -2.76
CA PHE A 294 10.70 9.19 -2.90
C PHE A 294 10.49 8.52 -1.56
N PHE A 295 11.46 8.56 -0.64
CA PHE A 295 11.33 7.89 0.66
C PHE A 295 10.20 8.44 1.50
N ARG A 296 9.81 9.70 1.29
CA ARG A 296 8.68 10.35 1.95
C ARG A 296 7.33 9.99 1.34
N ALA A 297 7.29 9.79 0.03
CA ALA A 297 6.10 9.42 -0.73
C ALA A 297 5.98 7.91 -1.00
N GLN A 298 6.94 7.11 -0.55
CA GLN A 298 7.05 5.68 -0.85
C GLN A 298 5.74 4.96 -0.52
N LEU A 299 5.37 4.02 -1.38
CA LEU A 299 4.15 3.22 -1.30
C LEU A 299 4.55 1.80 -0.89
N SER A 300 3.65 1.08 -0.25
CA SER A 300 3.83 -0.36 -0.03
C SER A 300 3.87 -1.09 -1.38
N PRO A 301 4.41 -2.31 -1.46
CA PRO A 301 4.40 -3.11 -2.69
C PRO A 301 2.99 -3.20 -3.31
N HIS A 302 1.99 -3.45 -2.45
CA HIS A 302 0.59 -3.51 -2.87
C HIS A 302 0.01 -2.16 -3.31
N GLY A 303 0.41 -1.06 -2.66
CA GLY A 303 0.03 0.29 -3.07
C GLY A 303 0.62 0.66 -4.44
N TRP A 304 1.88 0.28 -4.68
CA TRP A 304 2.53 0.45 -5.98
C TRP A 304 1.87 -0.39 -7.07
N GLU A 305 1.59 -1.68 -6.80
CA GLU A 305 0.86 -2.57 -7.69
C GLU A 305 -0.50 -1.99 -8.08
N THR A 306 -1.24 -1.48 -7.10
CA THR A 306 -2.53 -0.83 -7.36
C THR A 306 -2.38 0.38 -8.28
N LEU A 307 -1.37 1.23 -8.02
CA LEU A 307 -1.08 2.39 -8.87
C LEU A 307 -0.74 1.95 -10.31
N GLY A 308 0.02 0.87 -10.46
CA GLY A 308 0.36 0.26 -11.75
C GLY A 308 -0.84 -0.33 -12.48
N GLN A 309 -1.73 -1.04 -11.79
CA GLN A 309 -2.96 -1.57 -12.39
C GLN A 309 -3.85 -0.44 -12.90
N LEU A 310 -4.01 0.64 -12.12
CA LEU A 310 -4.74 1.83 -12.56
C LEU A 310 -4.04 2.56 -13.72
N HIS A 311 -2.71 2.58 -13.74
CA HIS A 311 -1.94 3.14 -14.85
C HIS A 311 -2.17 2.36 -16.15
N ILE A 312 -2.17 1.03 -16.10
CA ILE A 312 -2.40 0.14 -17.25
C ILE A 312 -3.86 0.22 -17.70
N ALA A 313 -4.81 0.21 -16.75
CA ALA A 313 -6.24 0.29 -17.05
C ALA A 313 -6.66 1.60 -17.75
N ARG A 314 -5.92 2.70 -17.51
CA ARG A 314 -6.13 4.03 -18.12
C ARG A 314 -7.61 4.47 -18.04
N SER A 315 -8.21 4.86 -19.16
CA SER A 315 -9.58 5.37 -19.25
C SER A 315 -10.62 4.29 -19.51
N SER A 316 -10.22 3.01 -19.63
CA SER A 316 -11.14 1.93 -19.96
C SER A 316 -12.03 1.61 -18.75
N LYS A 317 -13.34 1.85 -18.87
CA LYS A 317 -14.31 1.58 -17.79
C LYS A 317 -14.24 0.13 -17.31
N ALA A 318 -14.11 -0.82 -18.24
CA ALA A 318 -14.00 -2.24 -17.92
C ALA A 318 -12.70 -2.55 -17.16
N ALA A 319 -11.57 -2.02 -17.64
CA ALA A 319 -10.26 -2.21 -17.01
C ALA A 319 -10.16 -1.53 -15.63
N LEU A 320 -10.75 -0.35 -15.48
CA LEU A 320 -10.79 0.37 -14.20
C LEU A 320 -11.68 -0.34 -13.19
N THR A 321 -12.82 -0.91 -13.64
CA THR A 321 -13.68 -1.73 -12.78
C THR A 321 -12.95 -3.01 -12.33
N ALA A 322 -12.17 -3.61 -13.24
CA ALA A 322 -11.29 -4.73 -12.96
C ALA A 322 -10.24 -4.40 -11.88
N ALA A 323 -9.52 -3.28 -12.05
CA ALA A 323 -8.56 -2.75 -11.07
C ALA A 323 -9.23 -2.29 -9.75
N GLN A 324 -10.53 -1.98 -9.76
CA GLN A 324 -11.29 -1.61 -8.56
C GLN A 324 -11.48 -2.77 -7.58
N ASN A 325 -11.62 -3.99 -8.10
CA ASN A 325 -11.93 -5.15 -7.27
C ASN A 325 -10.72 -5.60 -6.42
N THR A 326 -9.52 -5.18 -6.83
CA THR A 326 -8.24 -5.39 -6.16
C THR A 326 -7.84 -4.22 -5.25
N LEU A 327 -8.49 -3.05 -5.36
CA LEU A 327 -8.22 -1.87 -4.53
C LEU A 327 -8.57 -2.15 -3.05
N PRO A 328 -7.59 -2.19 -2.13
CA PRO A 328 -7.88 -2.12 -0.71
C PRO A 328 -8.36 -0.71 -0.35
N HIS A 329 -9.13 -0.58 0.72
CA HIS A 329 -9.32 0.71 1.38
C HIS A 329 -8.01 1.13 2.05
N ALA A 330 -7.04 1.60 1.27
CA ALA A 330 -5.76 2.10 1.76
C ALA A 330 -5.80 3.64 1.79
N PRO A 331 -5.84 4.28 2.98
CA PRO A 331 -5.82 5.74 3.09
C PRO A 331 -4.61 6.40 2.40
N SER A 332 -3.50 5.67 2.23
CA SER A 332 -2.32 6.13 1.51
C SER A 332 -2.51 6.29 0.00
N LEU A 333 -3.49 5.60 -0.60
CA LEU A 333 -3.77 5.66 -2.03
C LEU A 333 -4.76 6.77 -2.40
N VAL A 334 -5.62 7.18 -1.44
CA VAL A 334 -6.70 8.16 -1.64
C VAL A 334 -6.27 9.37 -2.46
N PRO A 335 -5.10 10.00 -2.26
CA PRO A 335 -4.79 11.21 -3.00
C PRO A 335 -4.10 10.94 -4.37
N PHE A 336 -3.66 9.69 -4.62
CA PHE A 336 -3.16 9.26 -5.93
C PHE A 336 -4.26 8.79 -6.87
N ILE A 337 -5.50 8.72 -6.39
CA ILE A 337 -6.66 8.25 -7.15
C ILE A 337 -7.78 9.30 -7.13
N GLN A 338 -8.64 9.29 -8.13
CA GLN A 338 -9.82 10.14 -8.23
C GLN A 338 -10.97 9.36 -8.89
N PRO A 339 -12.24 9.67 -8.58
CA PRO A 339 -13.37 9.07 -9.29
C PRO A 339 -13.29 9.37 -10.79
N ALA A 340 -13.49 8.36 -11.61
CA ALA A 340 -13.59 8.51 -13.05
C ALA A 340 -14.89 9.26 -13.40
N SER A 341 -14.79 10.34 -14.18
CA SER A 341 -15.94 11.05 -14.74
C SER A 341 -16.54 10.28 -15.91
N ILE A 342 -17.08 9.10 -15.63
CA ILE A 342 -17.78 8.26 -16.60
C ILE A 342 -19.23 8.21 -16.12
N GLN A 343 -20.20 8.51 -16.99
CA GLN A 343 -21.64 8.40 -16.66
C GLN A 343 -21.91 7.05 -15.97
N ALA A 344 -22.15 7.12 -14.67
CA ALA A 344 -22.52 5.98 -13.86
C ALA A 344 -24.02 5.79 -14.05
N GLY A 345 -24.41 4.63 -14.59
CA GLY A 345 -25.81 4.21 -14.53
C GLY A 345 -26.25 4.18 -13.06
N ALA A 346 -27.50 4.59 -12.82
CA ALA A 346 -28.07 4.78 -11.48
C ALA A 346 -27.71 3.60 -10.55
N GLY A 347 -27.01 3.89 -9.44
CA GLY A 347 -26.74 2.94 -8.36
C GLY A 347 -25.35 2.27 -8.29
N ARG A 348 -24.41 2.56 -9.20
CA ARG A 348 -23.02 2.04 -9.13
C ARG A 348 -22.01 3.15 -8.79
N THR A 349 -21.12 2.89 -7.83
CA THR A 349 -19.98 3.78 -7.52
C THR A 349 -19.05 3.87 -8.73
N ALA A 350 -18.70 5.09 -9.14
CA ALA A 350 -17.79 5.32 -10.25
C ALA A 350 -16.42 4.66 -9.99
N PRO A 351 -15.80 4.04 -11.00
CA PRO A 351 -14.49 3.46 -10.82
C PRO A 351 -13.44 4.54 -10.54
N TYR A 352 -12.34 4.22 -9.86
CA TYR A 352 -11.22 5.13 -9.61
C TYR A 352 -10.25 5.08 -10.78
N MET A 353 -9.62 6.21 -11.07
CA MET A 353 -8.48 6.34 -11.98
C MET A 353 -7.34 7.08 -11.27
N LEU A 354 -6.14 7.09 -11.86
CA LEU A 354 -5.05 7.89 -11.30
C LEU A 354 -5.40 9.37 -11.31
N SER A 355 -5.18 10.03 -10.17
CA SER A 355 -5.15 11.49 -10.08
C SER A 355 -3.93 12.03 -10.81
N ARG A 356 -3.87 13.34 -11.03
CA ARG A 356 -2.68 14.00 -11.59
C ARG A 356 -1.42 13.72 -10.76
N ASP A 357 -1.56 13.71 -9.43
CA ASP A 357 -0.46 13.40 -8.50
C ASP A 357 -0.07 11.91 -8.60
N GLY A 358 -1.05 11.01 -8.78
CA GLY A 358 -0.82 9.59 -9.07
C GLY A 358 -0.01 9.36 -10.34
N GLN A 359 -0.36 10.04 -11.42
CA GLN A 359 0.35 9.95 -12.70
C GLN A 359 1.79 10.46 -12.59
N HIS A 360 2.00 11.62 -11.96
CA HIS A 360 3.33 12.16 -11.75
C HIS A 360 4.20 11.25 -10.87
N HIS A 361 3.65 10.73 -9.77
CA HIS A 361 4.36 9.82 -8.87
C HIS A 361 4.77 8.53 -9.58
N TYR A 362 3.85 7.93 -10.35
CA TYR A 362 4.13 6.74 -11.15
C TYR A 362 5.28 6.99 -12.13
N ALA A 363 5.18 8.07 -12.93
CA ALA A 363 6.20 8.39 -13.93
C ALA A 363 7.58 8.71 -13.30
N ALA A 364 7.60 9.43 -12.17
CA ALA A 364 8.85 9.87 -11.54
C ALA A 364 9.63 8.73 -10.88
N PHE A 365 8.94 7.72 -10.33
CA PHE A 365 9.54 6.72 -9.44
C PHE A 365 9.41 5.28 -9.92
N LYS A 366 8.77 5.01 -11.06
CA LYS A 366 8.66 3.66 -11.64
C LYS A 366 9.98 2.88 -11.63
N PRO A 367 11.13 3.42 -12.10
CA PRO A 367 12.39 2.66 -12.11
C PRO A 367 12.84 2.21 -10.72
N TRP A 368 12.56 3.02 -9.68
CA TRP A 368 12.96 2.71 -8.31
C TRP A 368 12.05 1.69 -7.66
N TYR A 369 10.74 1.77 -7.93
CA TYR A 369 9.82 0.73 -7.49
C TYR A 369 10.09 -0.61 -8.17
N ASP A 370 10.40 -0.62 -9.47
CA ASP A 370 10.75 -1.85 -10.20
C ASP A 370 12.01 -2.49 -9.60
N ALA A 371 12.99 -1.68 -9.18
CA ALA A 371 14.18 -2.13 -8.46
C ALA A 371 13.86 -2.81 -7.12
N LEU A 372 12.95 -2.20 -6.36
CA LEU A 372 12.65 -2.61 -5.00
C LEU A 372 11.69 -3.80 -4.96
N TYR A 373 10.75 -3.84 -5.90
CA TYR A 373 9.63 -4.78 -5.96
C TYR A 373 9.52 -5.47 -7.34
N PRO A 374 10.55 -6.19 -7.80
CA PRO A 374 10.56 -6.80 -9.13
C PRO A 374 9.41 -7.78 -9.37
N TRP A 375 8.90 -8.43 -8.31
CA TRP A 375 7.72 -9.30 -8.40
C TRP A 375 6.43 -8.55 -8.73
N VAL A 376 6.32 -7.26 -8.39
CA VAL A 376 5.16 -6.43 -8.75
C VAL A 376 5.15 -6.18 -10.25
N GLN A 377 6.31 -6.01 -10.89
CA GLN A 377 6.40 -5.86 -12.34
C GLN A 377 5.83 -7.08 -13.06
N GLU A 378 6.12 -8.29 -12.56
CA GLU A 378 5.56 -9.52 -13.11
C GLU A 378 4.03 -9.58 -12.93
N SER A 379 3.53 -9.22 -11.76
CA SER A 379 2.08 -9.10 -11.52
C SER A 379 1.41 -8.11 -12.49
N LEU A 380 2.04 -6.96 -12.73
CA LEU A 380 1.53 -5.95 -13.67
C LEU A 380 1.52 -6.44 -15.12
N ARG A 381 2.55 -7.18 -15.56
CA ARG A 381 2.55 -7.82 -16.90
C ARG A 381 1.41 -8.82 -17.04
N GLN A 382 1.17 -9.62 -16.01
CA GLN A 382 0.06 -10.58 -16.02
C GLN A 382 -1.28 -9.85 -16.08
N PHE A 383 -1.44 -8.76 -15.32
CA PHE A 383 -2.63 -7.92 -15.36
C PHE A 383 -2.85 -7.28 -16.75
N GLU A 384 -1.80 -6.77 -17.40
CA GLU A 384 -1.87 -6.20 -18.75
C GLU A 384 -2.29 -7.27 -19.78
N ALA A 385 -1.65 -8.44 -19.76
CA ALA A 385 -2.01 -9.56 -20.62
C ALA A 385 -3.46 -10.04 -20.39
N GLN A 386 -3.96 -9.97 -19.16
CA GLN A 386 -5.36 -10.29 -18.83
C GLN A 386 -6.34 -9.28 -19.43
N LEU A 387 -6.00 -7.99 -19.42
CA LEU A 387 -6.83 -6.94 -20.06
C LEU A 387 -6.86 -7.11 -21.58
N GLU A 388 -5.73 -7.46 -22.20
CA GLU A 388 -5.64 -7.72 -23.64
C GLU A 388 -6.43 -8.96 -24.06
N ALA A 389 -6.48 -10.00 -23.22
CA ALA A 389 -7.22 -11.23 -23.48
C ALA A 389 -8.77 -11.08 -23.36
N GLY A 390 -9.28 -9.92 -22.95
CA GLY A 390 -10.73 -9.65 -22.86
C GLY A 390 -11.47 -10.44 -21.78
N GLU A 391 -10.75 -11.07 -20.85
CA GLU A 391 -11.33 -11.87 -19.78
C GLU A 391 -11.41 -11.11 -18.46
N PRO A 392 -12.48 -11.30 -17.66
CA PRO A 392 -12.55 -10.68 -16.34
C PRO A 392 -11.38 -11.17 -15.45
N PRO A 393 -10.67 -10.28 -14.73
CA PRO A 393 -9.43 -10.60 -13.99
C PRO A 393 -9.60 -11.73 -12.98
N SER A 394 -10.81 -11.84 -12.40
CA SER A 394 -11.14 -12.88 -11.43
C SER A 394 -11.04 -14.29 -12.00
N HIS A 395 -11.12 -14.49 -13.33
CA HIS A 395 -11.10 -15.82 -13.93
C HIS A 395 -9.69 -16.27 -14.33
N ALA A 396 -8.79 -15.36 -14.70
CA ALA A 396 -7.44 -15.70 -15.15
C ALA A 396 -6.52 -16.12 -13.99
N TRP A 397 -6.56 -15.38 -12.88
CA TRP A 397 -5.86 -15.79 -11.64
C TRP A 397 -6.38 -17.15 -11.15
N LEU A 398 -7.70 -17.39 -11.17
CA LEU A 398 -8.27 -18.69 -10.75
C LEU A 398 -7.62 -19.81 -11.54
N ARG A 399 -7.51 -19.62 -12.86
CA ARG A 399 -6.87 -20.60 -13.72
C ARG A 399 -5.41 -20.81 -13.39
N HIS A 400 -4.64 -19.74 -13.13
CA HIS A 400 -3.25 -19.88 -12.72
C HIS A 400 -3.11 -20.61 -11.37
N CYS A 401 -3.89 -20.21 -10.37
CA CYS A 401 -3.94 -20.83 -9.04
C CYS A 401 -4.24 -22.33 -9.16
N PHE A 402 -5.31 -22.71 -9.87
CA PHE A 402 -5.65 -24.10 -10.09
C PHE A 402 -4.62 -24.84 -10.95
N ALA A 403 -4.07 -24.22 -12.00
CA ALA A 403 -3.06 -24.87 -12.86
C ALA A 403 -1.75 -25.18 -12.12
N GLN A 404 -1.36 -24.34 -11.15
CA GLN A 404 -0.18 -24.56 -10.30
C GLN A 404 -0.47 -25.50 -9.12
N SER A 405 -1.73 -25.61 -8.69
CA SER A 405 -2.13 -26.46 -7.58
C SER A 405 -2.06 -27.95 -7.93
N GLN A 406 -1.57 -28.75 -7.00
CA GLN A 406 -1.67 -30.22 -7.04
C GLN A 406 -2.83 -30.74 -6.18
N THR A 407 -3.19 -29.96 -5.16
CA THR A 407 -4.16 -30.34 -4.14
C THR A 407 -5.19 -29.24 -3.97
N VAL A 408 -6.47 -29.61 -3.97
CA VAL A 408 -7.60 -28.70 -3.74
C VAL A 408 -8.40 -29.19 -2.54
N LEU A 409 -8.36 -28.40 -1.48
CA LEU A 409 -9.09 -28.62 -0.24
C LEU A 409 -10.34 -27.74 -0.23
N PHE A 410 -11.44 -28.22 0.32
CA PHE A 410 -12.64 -27.38 0.50
C PHE A 410 -13.31 -27.62 1.84
N SER A 411 -13.88 -26.55 2.40
CA SER A 411 -14.78 -26.63 3.55
C SER A 411 -16.05 -27.42 3.19
N PHE A 412 -16.64 -28.06 4.19
CA PHE A 412 -17.91 -28.77 4.02
C PHE A 412 -19.10 -27.80 4.11
N ASP A 413 -19.38 -27.32 5.32
CA ASP A 413 -20.48 -26.39 5.57
C ASP A 413 -20.15 -25.02 4.99
N GLY A 414 -21.12 -24.46 4.27
CA GLY A 414 -21.00 -23.18 3.58
C GLY A 414 -20.39 -23.19 2.18
N VAL A 415 -19.78 -24.31 1.76
CA VAL A 415 -19.28 -24.48 0.39
C VAL A 415 -20.02 -25.62 -0.31
N LEU A 416 -20.14 -26.79 0.31
CA LEU A 416 -20.85 -27.93 -0.31
C LEU A 416 -22.33 -27.97 0.05
N CYS A 417 -22.69 -27.65 1.29
CA CYS A 417 -24.08 -27.61 1.76
C CYS A 417 -24.24 -26.59 2.89
N ARG A 418 -25.47 -26.46 3.40
CA ARG A 418 -25.77 -25.78 4.67
C ARG A 418 -26.25 -26.84 5.65
N LEU A 419 -25.36 -27.33 6.52
CA LEU A 419 -25.63 -28.55 7.28
C LEU A 419 -26.85 -28.40 8.21
N PHE A 420 -26.93 -27.30 8.95
CA PHE A 420 -28.00 -27.03 9.93
C PHE A 420 -28.92 -25.88 9.52
N ALA A 421 -29.23 -25.74 8.22
CA ALA A 421 -29.91 -24.56 7.64
C ALA A 421 -31.04 -23.97 8.51
N ASP A 422 -31.99 -24.79 8.95
CA ASP A 422 -33.20 -24.32 9.66
C ASP A 422 -33.23 -24.66 11.16
N ASN A 423 -32.31 -25.48 11.66
CA ASN A 423 -32.38 -26.03 13.02
C ASN A 423 -31.14 -25.76 13.88
N VAL A 424 -30.17 -24.97 13.40
CA VAL A 424 -28.89 -24.71 14.08
C VAL A 424 -29.03 -24.28 15.55
N ARG A 425 -30.02 -23.43 15.86
CA ARG A 425 -30.28 -22.98 17.24
C ARG A 425 -30.85 -24.08 18.13
N SER A 426 -31.75 -24.89 17.59
CA SER A 426 -32.33 -26.03 18.31
C SER A 426 -31.25 -27.06 18.67
N VAL A 427 -30.41 -27.40 17.69
CA VAL A 427 -29.26 -28.30 17.90
C VAL A 427 -28.28 -27.71 18.91
N SER A 428 -27.96 -26.42 18.83
CA SER A 428 -27.09 -25.76 19.82
C SER A 428 -27.69 -25.79 21.24
N GLY A 429 -29.00 -25.60 21.37
CA GLY A 429 -29.71 -25.69 22.65
C GLY A 429 -29.67 -27.10 23.24
N HIS A 430 -29.94 -28.13 22.43
CA HIS A 430 -29.82 -29.53 22.86
C HIS A 430 -28.40 -29.90 23.26
N LEU A 431 -27.40 -29.44 22.50
CA LEU A 431 -25.99 -29.70 22.80
C LEU A 431 -25.55 -28.97 24.07
N THR A 432 -26.05 -27.76 24.31
CA THR A 432 -25.83 -27.02 25.57
C THR A 432 -26.44 -27.76 26.75
N GLN A 433 -27.67 -28.27 26.61
CA GLN A 433 -28.32 -29.08 27.65
C GLN A 433 -27.56 -30.38 27.92
N ALA A 434 -27.07 -31.06 26.87
CA ALA A 434 -26.24 -32.24 27.00
C ALA A 434 -24.93 -31.94 27.75
N ALA A 435 -24.27 -30.82 27.43
CA ALA A 435 -23.08 -30.37 28.13
C ALA A 435 -23.36 -30.15 29.64
N HIS A 436 -24.51 -29.56 29.99
CA HIS A 436 -24.91 -29.41 31.39
C HIS A 436 -25.17 -30.74 32.09
N SER A 437 -25.83 -31.70 31.43
CA SER A 437 -26.03 -33.05 31.95
C SER A 437 -24.69 -33.77 32.19
N LEU A 438 -23.68 -33.48 31.37
CA LEU A 438 -22.30 -33.95 31.53
C LEU A 438 -21.49 -33.12 32.53
N GLN A 439 -22.11 -32.19 33.28
CA GLN A 439 -21.44 -31.32 34.26
C GLN A 439 -20.37 -30.39 33.66
N LEU A 440 -20.53 -30.01 32.38
CA LEU A 440 -19.66 -29.05 31.70
C LEU A 440 -20.23 -27.62 31.82
N GLY A 441 -19.36 -26.67 32.15
CA GLY A 441 -19.69 -25.25 32.20
C GLY A 441 -19.72 -24.61 30.81
N THR A 442 -20.88 -24.11 30.39
CA THR A 442 -21.03 -23.36 29.13
C THR A 442 -20.98 -21.86 29.38
N ALA A 443 -20.53 -21.08 28.39
CA ALA A 443 -20.35 -19.64 28.55
C ALA A 443 -21.70 -18.87 28.72
N PRO A 444 -21.75 -17.83 29.58
CA PRO A 444 -22.94 -16.98 29.72
C PRO A 444 -23.29 -16.31 28.39
N GLY A 445 -24.53 -16.48 27.91
CA GLY A 445 -25.02 -15.90 26.64
C GLY A 445 -25.14 -16.89 25.47
N GLY A 446 -24.55 -18.09 25.59
CA GLY A 446 -24.67 -19.16 24.59
C GLY A 446 -24.07 -18.83 23.22
N THR A 447 -23.97 -19.85 22.35
CA THR A 447 -23.63 -19.69 20.94
C THR A 447 -24.70 -20.35 20.08
N ALA A 448 -24.96 -19.76 18.92
CA ALA A 448 -25.91 -20.32 17.96
C ALA A 448 -25.28 -21.38 17.04
N ASP A 449 -23.98 -21.68 17.22
CA ASP A 449 -23.23 -22.68 16.45
C ASP A 449 -22.88 -23.91 17.33
N PRO A 450 -23.36 -25.12 16.99
CA PRO A 450 -23.10 -26.33 17.76
C PRO A 450 -21.61 -26.68 17.88
N VAL A 451 -20.80 -26.41 16.84
CA VAL A 451 -19.35 -26.68 16.88
C VAL A 451 -18.67 -25.73 17.87
N ALA A 452 -19.15 -24.50 17.98
CA ALA A 452 -18.68 -23.53 18.96
C ALA A 452 -19.08 -23.92 20.40
N VAL A 453 -20.22 -24.59 20.61
CA VAL A 453 -20.59 -25.13 21.94
C VAL A 453 -19.55 -26.16 22.38
N LEU A 454 -19.25 -27.17 21.55
CA LEU A 454 -18.24 -28.18 21.83
C LEU A 454 -16.87 -27.54 22.10
N ARG A 455 -16.49 -26.54 21.32
CA ARG A 455 -15.23 -25.80 21.49
C ARG A 455 -15.17 -25.05 22.82
N SER A 456 -16.28 -24.50 23.30
CA SER A 456 -16.30 -23.68 24.52
C SER A 456 -16.06 -24.47 25.81
N VAL A 457 -16.30 -25.79 25.77
CA VAL A 457 -16.21 -26.67 26.95
C VAL A 457 -14.94 -27.53 26.97
N VAL A 458 -14.16 -27.54 25.88
CA VAL A 458 -13.03 -28.46 25.70
C VAL A 458 -11.96 -28.35 26.79
N ASP A 459 -11.70 -27.15 27.30
CA ASP A 459 -10.68 -26.93 28.33
C ASP A 459 -11.17 -27.25 29.75
N GLN A 460 -12.49 -27.46 29.94
CA GLN A 460 -13.12 -27.70 31.24
C GLN A 460 -13.52 -29.17 31.44
N GLY A 461 -13.73 -29.91 30.35
CA GLY A 461 -14.19 -31.29 30.40
C GLY A 461 -13.06 -32.32 30.46
N SER A 462 -13.35 -33.45 31.10
CA SER A 462 -12.54 -34.66 30.96
C SER A 462 -12.57 -35.16 29.50
N PRO A 463 -11.54 -35.89 29.05
CA PRO A 463 -11.55 -36.49 27.71
C PRO A 463 -12.79 -37.36 27.42
N GLU A 464 -13.38 -37.98 28.45
CA GLU A 464 -14.59 -38.79 28.32
C GLU A 464 -15.83 -37.93 28.08
N GLN A 465 -16.00 -36.87 28.87
CA GLN A 465 -17.12 -35.92 28.71
C GLN A 465 -17.08 -35.24 27.33
N ILE A 466 -15.89 -34.86 26.85
CA ILE A 466 -15.73 -34.25 25.53
C ILE A 466 -16.04 -35.25 24.42
N ARG A 467 -15.60 -36.51 24.53
CA ARG A 467 -15.93 -37.56 23.55
C ARG A 467 -17.43 -37.85 23.51
N GLU A 468 -18.09 -37.87 24.67
CA GLU A 468 -19.54 -38.11 24.73
C GLU A 468 -20.32 -36.96 24.08
N LEU A 469 -19.96 -35.71 24.40
CA LEU A 469 -20.58 -34.54 23.79
C LEU A 469 -20.32 -34.46 22.27
N ASP A 470 -19.11 -34.79 21.84
CA ASP A 470 -18.75 -34.91 20.42
C ASP A 470 -19.57 -36.01 19.70
N GLY A 471 -19.82 -37.14 20.36
CA GLY A 471 -20.69 -38.20 19.86
C GLY A 471 -22.14 -37.75 19.65
N ILE A 472 -22.68 -36.97 20.58
CA ILE A 472 -24.02 -36.37 20.47
C ILE A 472 -24.07 -35.41 19.27
N LEU A 473 -23.09 -34.50 19.16
CA LEU A 473 -23.00 -33.59 18.01
C LEU A 473 -22.87 -34.37 16.68
N THR A 474 -22.06 -35.41 16.65
CA THR A 474 -21.87 -36.29 15.47
C THR A 474 -23.18 -36.91 15.01
N SER A 475 -24.05 -37.32 15.93
CA SER A 475 -25.37 -37.88 15.60
C SER A 475 -26.27 -36.83 14.94
N TYR A 476 -26.29 -35.59 15.47
CA TYR A 476 -27.03 -34.49 14.85
C TYR A 476 -26.47 -34.11 13.48
N GLU A 477 -25.14 -34.02 13.34
CA GLU A 477 -24.47 -33.72 12.07
C GLU A 477 -24.76 -34.78 11.01
N THR A 478 -24.74 -36.06 11.40
CA THR A 478 -24.98 -37.17 10.48
C THR A 478 -26.43 -37.22 10.01
N GLU A 479 -27.39 -37.00 10.91
CA GLU A 479 -28.81 -36.93 10.53
C GLU A 479 -29.11 -35.72 9.63
N ALA A 480 -28.51 -34.56 9.95
CA ALA A 480 -28.62 -33.38 9.12
C ALA A 480 -28.03 -33.60 7.72
N ALA A 481 -26.88 -34.27 7.64
CA ALA A 481 -26.22 -34.59 6.38
C ALA A 481 -27.04 -35.51 5.46
N ARG A 482 -27.92 -36.38 6.01
CA ARG A 482 -28.84 -37.21 5.19
C ARG A 482 -29.89 -36.39 4.45
N ARG A 483 -30.23 -35.22 4.99
CA ARG A 483 -31.32 -34.36 4.49
C ARG A 483 -30.80 -33.10 3.79
N ALA A 484 -29.52 -32.78 3.96
CA ALA A 484 -28.92 -31.58 3.42
C ALA A 484 -28.87 -31.62 1.89
N GLU A 485 -29.42 -30.59 1.26
CA GLU A 485 -29.28 -30.39 -0.17
C GLU A 485 -27.93 -29.74 -0.52
N PRO A 486 -27.34 -30.08 -1.67
CA PRO A 486 -26.11 -29.44 -2.12
C PRO A 486 -26.34 -27.98 -2.48
N LEU A 487 -25.37 -27.12 -2.15
CA LEU A 487 -25.39 -25.73 -2.60
C LEU A 487 -25.30 -25.66 -4.14
N PRO A 488 -25.89 -24.62 -4.77
CA PRO A 488 -25.82 -24.45 -6.22
C PRO A 488 -24.38 -24.51 -6.75
N GLY A 489 -24.13 -25.49 -7.62
CA GLY A 489 -22.81 -25.74 -8.23
C GLY A 489 -21.88 -26.68 -7.43
N ALA A 490 -22.23 -27.11 -6.21
CA ALA A 490 -21.37 -28.00 -5.41
C ALA A 490 -21.07 -29.33 -6.12
N ALA A 491 -22.11 -30.01 -6.61
CA ALA A 491 -21.95 -31.26 -7.37
C ALA A 491 -21.11 -31.05 -8.65
N GLN A 492 -21.37 -29.95 -9.37
CA GLN A 492 -20.65 -29.62 -10.60
C GLN A 492 -19.18 -29.31 -10.34
N LEU A 493 -18.87 -28.58 -9.25
CA LEU A 493 -17.51 -28.26 -8.84
C LEU A 493 -16.70 -29.52 -8.56
N LEU A 494 -17.25 -30.45 -7.78
CA LEU A 494 -16.62 -31.74 -7.55
C LEU A 494 -16.43 -32.51 -8.87
N GLY A 495 -17.45 -32.53 -9.73
CA GLY A 495 -17.36 -33.18 -11.03
C GLY A 495 -16.25 -32.65 -11.94
N VAL A 496 -16.04 -31.33 -11.99
CA VAL A 496 -14.97 -30.74 -12.82
C VAL A 496 -13.59 -30.90 -12.19
N LEU A 497 -13.49 -30.89 -10.86
CA LEU A 497 -12.23 -31.14 -10.16
C LEU A 497 -11.77 -32.60 -10.30
N SER A 498 -12.69 -33.55 -10.12
CA SER A 498 -12.41 -35.00 -10.25
C SER A 498 -11.96 -35.41 -11.65
N ARG A 499 -12.28 -34.63 -12.69
CA ARG A 499 -11.84 -34.87 -14.08
C ARG A 499 -10.46 -34.25 -14.38
N GLY A 500 -9.94 -33.43 -13.48
CA GLY A 500 -8.64 -32.79 -13.64
C GLY A 500 -7.51 -33.51 -12.88
N PRO A 501 -6.29 -32.96 -12.87
CA PRO A 501 -5.12 -33.60 -12.26
C PRO A 501 -5.02 -33.40 -10.74
N TRP A 502 -6.07 -32.90 -10.09
CA TRP A 502 -6.01 -32.50 -8.69
C TRP A 502 -6.37 -33.63 -7.74
N ARG A 503 -5.63 -33.72 -6.64
CA ARG A 503 -6.05 -34.50 -5.46
C ARG A 503 -6.98 -33.63 -4.63
N ILE A 504 -8.15 -34.17 -4.27
CA ILE A 504 -9.21 -33.38 -3.65
C ILE A 504 -9.63 -33.95 -2.30
N ALA A 505 -9.88 -33.05 -1.34
CA ALA A 505 -10.33 -33.45 -0.01
C ALA A 505 -11.23 -32.41 0.66
N VAL A 506 -12.14 -32.90 1.50
CA VAL A 506 -12.92 -32.07 2.42
C VAL A 506 -12.13 -31.85 3.71
N VAL A 507 -12.04 -30.60 4.16
CA VAL A 507 -11.43 -30.23 5.46
C VAL A 507 -12.44 -29.46 6.30
N THR A 508 -12.92 -30.06 7.39
CA THR A 508 -14.04 -29.52 8.17
C THR A 508 -13.93 -29.77 9.67
N ASP A 509 -14.61 -28.94 10.46
CA ASP A 509 -14.77 -29.10 11.90
C ASP A 509 -16.03 -29.93 12.25
N HIS A 510 -16.72 -30.48 11.23
CA HIS A 510 -17.83 -31.43 11.38
C HIS A 510 -17.32 -32.88 11.37
N ALA A 511 -18.09 -33.81 11.94
CA ALA A 511 -17.72 -35.22 11.95
C ALA A 511 -17.51 -35.79 10.53
N SER A 512 -16.45 -36.59 10.36
CA SER A 512 -16.17 -37.28 9.10
C SER A 512 -17.34 -38.15 8.63
N ALA A 513 -18.06 -38.78 9.57
CA ALA A 513 -19.24 -39.59 9.28
C ALA A 513 -20.38 -38.78 8.62
N ALA A 514 -20.57 -37.52 9.04
CA ALA A 514 -21.57 -36.63 8.44
C ALA A 514 -21.20 -36.26 7.00
N VAL A 515 -19.94 -35.91 6.76
CA VAL A 515 -19.45 -35.59 5.41
C VAL A 515 -19.57 -36.80 4.48
N GLN A 516 -19.13 -37.99 4.93
CA GLN A 516 -19.25 -39.23 4.15
C GLN A 516 -20.70 -39.56 3.83
N THR A 517 -21.60 -39.37 4.80
CA THR A 517 -23.04 -39.52 4.60
C THR A 517 -23.52 -38.58 3.50
N PHE A 518 -23.21 -37.28 3.56
CA PHE A 518 -23.59 -36.31 2.53
C PHE A 518 -23.02 -36.67 1.15
N LEU A 519 -21.71 -36.96 1.06
CA LEU A 519 -21.05 -37.29 -0.20
C LEU A 519 -21.60 -38.56 -0.86
N THR A 520 -22.11 -39.52 -0.07
CA THR A 520 -22.77 -40.73 -0.60
C THR A 520 -24.05 -40.38 -1.37
N HIS A 521 -24.83 -39.42 -0.88
CA HIS A 521 -26.07 -38.97 -1.53
C HIS A 521 -25.82 -38.01 -2.71
N LEU A 522 -24.66 -37.35 -2.74
CA LEU A 522 -24.27 -36.41 -3.80
C LEU A 522 -23.86 -37.09 -5.12
N ARG A 523 -23.54 -38.39 -5.10
CA ARG A 523 -23.07 -39.11 -6.30
C ARG A 523 -24.24 -39.36 -7.26
N PRO A 524 -24.19 -38.87 -8.52
CA PRO A 524 -25.03 -39.40 -9.58
C PRO A 524 -24.53 -40.80 -9.96
N ASP A 525 -25.44 -41.72 -10.30
CA ASP A 525 -25.21 -43.07 -10.83
C ASP A 525 -24.09 -43.11 -11.90
N THR A 526 -22.84 -43.13 -11.46
CA THR A 526 -21.66 -43.25 -12.29
C THR A 526 -20.88 -44.41 -11.72
N GLY A 527 -21.01 -45.54 -12.41
CA GLY A 527 -20.40 -46.81 -12.05
C GLY A 527 -18.90 -46.67 -11.79
N ASP A 528 -18.45 -47.42 -10.79
CA ASP A 528 -17.09 -47.90 -10.62
C ASP A 528 -15.94 -46.87 -10.47
N ALA A 529 -16.10 -45.88 -9.58
CA ALA A 529 -14.96 -45.15 -9.03
C ALA A 529 -14.94 -45.17 -7.49
N PRO A 530 -13.93 -45.79 -6.83
CA PRO A 530 -13.77 -45.72 -5.38
C PRO A 530 -13.43 -44.28 -4.94
N ASN A 531 -13.95 -43.88 -3.77
CA ASN A 531 -13.68 -42.63 -3.01
C ASN A 531 -12.72 -41.61 -3.65
N LEU A 532 -13.26 -40.76 -4.53
CA LEU A 532 -12.53 -39.66 -5.20
C LEU A 532 -12.20 -38.46 -4.29
N VAL A 533 -12.78 -38.39 -3.09
CA VAL A 533 -12.62 -37.26 -2.17
C VAL A 533 -12.26 -37.80 -0.79
N ASP A 534 -11.06 -37.50 -0.31
CA ASP A 534 -10.69 -37.80 1.07
C ASP A 534 -11.39 -36.85 2.04
N VAL A 535 -11.67 -37.31 3.26
CA VAL A 535 -12.39 -36.55 4.28
C VAL A 535 -11.53 -36.40 5.52
N PHE A 536 -11.19 -35.15 5.84
CA PHE A 536 -10.53 -34.74 7.08
C PHE A 536 -11.53 -33.95 7.90
N GLY A 537 -12.36 -34.67 8.65
CA GLY A 537 -13.34 -34.09 9.56
C GLY A 537 -12.74 -33.67 10.90
N ARG A 538 -13.63 -33.42 11.87
CA ARG A 538 -13.29 -32.96 13.22
C ARG A 538 -12.22 -33.85 13.86
N PRO A 539 -11.09 -33.28 14.34
CA PRO A 539 -10.07 -34.03 15.07
C PRO A 539 -10.60 -34.49 16.44
N THR A 540 -10.04 -35.59 16.95
CA THR A 540 -10.38 -36.13 18.28
C THR A 540 -10.13 -35.13 19.42
N ASP A 541 -9.15 -34.24 19.25
CA ASP A 541 -8.97 -33.08 20.13
C ASP A 541 -9.60 -31.83 19.48
N PRO A 542 -10.74 -31.34 19.98
CA PRO A 542 -11.42 -30.17 19.41
C PRO A 542 -10.57 -28.89 19.40
N ARG A 543 -9.48 -28.80 20.20
CA ARG A 543 -8.55 -27.66 20.17
C ARG A 543 -7.76 -27.55 18.86
N LEU A 544 -7.73 -28.63 18.08
CA LEU A 544 -7.09 -28.70 16.76
C LEU A 544 -8.05 -28.34 15.61
N MET A 545 -9.30 -27.96 15.90
CA MET A 545 -10.24 -27.44 14.91
C MET A 545 -9.81 -26.07 14.36
N LYS A 546 -10.31 -25.71 13.17
CA LYS A 546 -10.04 -24.41 12.53
C LYS A 546 -10.42 -23.28 13.48
N PRO A 547 -9.58 -22.25 13.73
CA PRO A 547 -8.51 -21.75 12.86
C PRO A 547 -7.14 -22.43 13.05
N ASN A 548 -7.03 -23.49 13.86
CA ASN A 548 -5.79 -24.25 13.95
C ASN A 548 -5.44 -24.87 12.57
N PRO A 549 -4.18 -24.81 12.11
CA PRO A 549 -3.78 -25.34 10.80
C PRO A 549 -3.74 -26.88 10.71
N HIS A 550 -4.01 -27.60 11.80
CA HIS A 550 -3.82 -29.05 11.91
C HIS A 550 -4.51 -29.83 10.77
N ALA A 551 -5.82 -29.67 10.60
CA ALA A 551 -6.57 -30.45 9.59
C ALA A 551 -6.13 -30.12 8.15
N VAL A 552 -5.81 -28.85 7.87
CA VAL A 552 -5.29 -28.41 6.55
C VAL A 552 -3.90 -29.00 6.29
N SER A 553 -3.03 -28.98 7.30
CA SER A 553 -1.67 -29.51 7.21
C SER A 553 -1.68 -31.03 7.03
N LEU A 554 -2.54 -31.72 7.78
CA LEU A 554 -2.73 -33.16 7.69
C LEU A 554 -3.24 -33.56 6.30
N ALA A 555 -4.30 -32.89 5.82
CA ALA A 555 -4.85 -33.13 4.50
C ALA A 555 -3.82 -32.91 3.39
N THR A 556 -3.04 -31.82 3.47
CA THR A 556 -1.97 -31.53 2.51
C THR A 556 -0.90 -32.62 2.51
N SER A 557 -0.49 -33.08 3.69
CA SER A 557 0.55 -34.11 3.86
C SER A 557 0.11 -35.49 3.38
N VAL A 558 -1.09 -35.94 3.77
CA VAL A 558 -1.67 -37.23 3.31
C VAL A 558 -1.94 -37.18 1.81
N LEU A 559 -2.37 -35.99 1.35
CA LEU A 559 -2.35 -35.50 -0.02
C LEU A 559 -1.09 -35.90 -0.79
N GLY A 560 0.08 -35.88 -0.16
CA GLY A 560 1.36 -35.79 -0.84
C GLY A 560 1.51 -34.46 -1.60
N GLY A 561 0.82 -33.41 -1.15
CA GLY A 561 0.84 -32.07 -1.74
C GLY A 561 1.92 -31.20 -1.14
N ASP A 562 2.49 -30.32 -1.95
CA ASP A 562 3.26 -29.19 -1.45
C ASP A 562 2.30 -28.10 -0.94
N ARG A 563 2.59 -27.53 0.25
CA ARG A 563 1.82 -26.41 0.82
C ARG A 563 1.73 -25.23 -0.15
N SER A 564 2.81 -24.95 -0.89
CA SER A 564 2.86 -23.87 -1.88
C SER A 564 1.95 -24.12 -3.11
N ARG A 565 1.61 -25.40 -3.34
CA ARG A 565 0.77 -25.90 -4.44
C ARG A 565 -0.55 -26.49 -3.94
N THR A 566 -0.99 -26.06 -2.76
CA THR A 566 -2.27 -26.44 -2.17
C THR A 566 -3.16 -25.23 -2.01
N VAL A 567 -4.43 -25.38 -2.33
CA VAL A 567 -5.44 -24.33 -2.17
C VAL A 567 -6.59 -24.82 -1.30
N LEU A 568 -7.01 -24.02 -0.32
CA LEU A 568 -8.22 -24.21 0.46
C LEU A 568 -9.33 -23.27 -0.02
N ILE A 569 -10.50 -23.83 -0.32
CA ILE A 569 -11.73 -23.09 -0.65
C ILE A 569 -12.64 -23.09 0.57
N GLY A 570 -12.99 -21.92 1.09
CA GLY A 570 -13.81 -21.79 2.29
C GLY A 570 -14.59 -20.49 2.34
N GLU A 571 -15.52 -20.38 3.28
CA GLU A 571 -16.37 -19.19 3.42
C GLU A 571 -16.31 -18.55 4.81
N SER A 572 -15.64 -19.21 5.76
CA SER A 572 -15.55 -18.78 7.14
C SER A 572 -14.21 -18.09 7.43
N LEU A 573 -14.21 -17.25 8.47
CA LEU A 573 -12.98 -16.66 9.01
C LEU A 573 -12.00 -17.73 9.52
N ALA A 574 -12.53 -18.81 10.08
CA ALA A 574 -11.72 -19.92 10.58
C ALA A 574 -10.94 -20.62 9.45
N ASP A 575 -11.55 -20.75 8.26
CA ASP A 575 -10.88 -21.32 7.08
C ASP A 575 -9.72 -20.46 6.61
N ALA A 576 -9.94 -19.14 6.50
CA ALA A 576 -8.92 -18.20 6.07
C ALA A 576 -7.69 -18.22 7.01
N LEU A 577 -7.94 -18.20 8.33
CA LEU A 577 -6.89 -18.24 9.34
C LEU A 577 -6.16 -19.60 9.37
N ALA A 578 -6.88 -20.71 9.21
CA ALA A 578 -6.27 -22.03 9.13
C ALA A 578 -5.38 -22.18 7.88
N ALA A 579 -5.83 -21.71 6.73
CA ALA A 579 -5.04 -21.72 5.50
C ALA A 579 -3.78 -20.87 5.64
N GLN A 580 -3.91 -19.67 6.20
CA GLN A 580 -2.78 -18.78 6.46
C GLN A 580 -1.76 -19.43 7.40
N ALA A 581 -2.21 -20.00 8.51
CA ALA A 581 -1.34 -20.67 9.48
C ALA A 581 -0.69 -21.95 8.90
N ALA A 582 -1.36 -22.63 7.97
CA ALA A 582 -0.82 -23.80 7.27
C ALA A 582 0.12 -23.43 6.11
N GLY A 583 0.17 -22.16 5.71
CA GLY A 583 0.97 -21.69 4.57
C GLY A 583 0.46 -22.16 3.22
N VAL A 584 -0.85 -22.41 3.08
CA VAL A 584 -1.49 -22.79 1.81
C VAL A 584 -2.26 -21.61 1.22
N GLN A 585 -2.55 -21.66 -0.08
CA GLN A 585 -3.37 -20.62 -0.72
C GLN A 585 -4.82 -20.72 -0.24
N PHE A 586 -5.53 -19.58 -0.19
CA PHE A 586 -6.93 -19.51 0.22
C PHE A 586 -7.79 -18.81 -0.83
N ILE A 587 -8.94 -19.40 -1.14
CA ILE A 587 -9.99 -18.81 -1.97
C ILE A 587 -11.27 -18.70 -1.12
N GLY A 588 -11.65 -17.46 -0.83
CA GLY A 588 -12.90 -17.18 -0.13
C GLY A 588 -14.11 -17.32 -1.05
N VAL A 589 -15.19 -17.92 -0.59
CA VAL A 589 -16.52 -17.85 -1.23
C VAL A 589 -17.41 -16.96 -0.37
N ALA A 590 -17.96 -15.89 -0.96
CA ALA A 590 -18.82 -14.97 -0.23
C ALA A 590 -19.87 -14.32 -1.13
N SER A 591 -21.14 -14.65 -0.88
CA SER A 591 -22.29 -14.05 -1.58
C SER A 591 -22.66 -12.66 -1.04
N GLN A 592 -22.24 -12.33 0.18
CA GLN A 592 -22.52 -11.03 0.82
C GLN A 592 -21.27 -10.15 0.94
N ARG A 593 -21.43 -8.85 0.68
CA ARG A 593 -20.33 -7.87 0.77
C ARG A 593 -19.70 -7.75 2.18
N SER A 594 -20.47 -8.02 3.23
CA SER A 594 -19.99 -8.03 4.62
C SER A 594 -19.08 -9.24 4.88
N GLN A 595 -19.48 -10.42 4.42
CA GLN A 595 -18.68 -11.66 4.49
C GLN A 595 -17.39 -11.52 3.66
N ALA A 596 -17.48 -11.02 2.43
CA ALA A 596 -16.31 -10.78 1.58
C ALA A 596 -15.31 -9.83 2.24
N ARG A 597 -15.79 -8.76 2.90
CA ARG A 597 -14.95 -7.83 3.68
C ARG A 597 -14.25 -8.53 4.84
N ARG A 598 -14.96 -9.35 5.61
CA ARG A 598 -14.38 -10.11 6.74
C ARG A 598 -13.28 -11.07 6.28
N LEU A 599 -13.49 -11.79 5.18
CA LEU A 599 -12.48 -12.68 4.62
C LEU A 599 -11.25 -11.90 4.14
N LYS A 600 -11.44 -10.76 3.43
CA LYS A 600 -10.32 -9.91 3.01
C LYS A 600 -9.52 -9.34 4.19
N GLN A 601 -10.19 -8.92 5.26
CA GLN A 601 -9.52 -8.46 6.49
C GLN A 601 -8.70 -9.55 7.17
N ALA A 602 -9.07 -10.82 7.00
CA ALA A 602 -8.34 -11.98 7.48
C ALA A 602 -7.13 -12.38 6.61
N GLY A 603 -6.82 -11.60 5.56
CA GLY A 603 -5.73 -11.89 4.64
C GLY A 603 -6.12 -12.71 3.42
N ALA A 604 -7.41 -12.98 3.18
CA ALA A 604 -7.85 -13.61 1.94
C ALA A 604 -7.64 -12.64 0.76
N ALA A 605 -6.58 -12.87 -0.02
CA ALA A 605 -6.29 -12.08 -1.21
C ALA A 605 -7.39 -12.22 -2.28
N ASN A 606 -8.05 -13.39 -2.32
CA ASN A 606 -9.00 -13.74 -3.38
C ASN A 606 -10.34 -14.19 -2.79
N VAL A 607 -11.43 -13.56 -3.22
CA VAL A 607 -12.80 -13.90 -2.82
C VAL A 607 -13.70 -13.90 -4.06
N VAL A 608 -14.43 -14.99 -4.28
CA VAL A 608 -15.41 -15.16 -5.36
C VAL A 608 -16.84 -15.13 -4.80
N GLU A 609 -17.78 -14.70 -5.63
CA GLU A 609 -19.19 -14.59 -5.21
C GLU A 609 -19.93 -15.94 -5.25
N THR A 610 -19.56 -16.81 -6.21
CA THR A 610 -20.26 -18.10 -6.44
C THR A 610 -19.29 -19.21 -6.86
N LEU A 611 -19.71 -20.46 -6.67
CA LEU A 611 -18.97 -21.63 -7.19
C LEU A 611 -18.92 -21.68 -8.71
N ALA A 612 -19.89 -21.06 -9.41
CA ALA A 612 -19.91 -20.99 -10.87
C ALA A 612 -18.65 -20.31 -11.45
N THR A 613 -18.11 -19.31 -10.74
CA THR A 613 -16.84 -18.66 -11.10
C THR A 613 -15.67 -19.65 -11.05
N LEU A 614 -15.60 -20.49 -10.01
CA LEU A 614 -14.57 -21.52 -9.87
C LEU A 614 -14.71 -22.58 -10.97
N ILE A 615 -15.93 -23.07 -11.19
CA ILE A 615 -16.26 -24.08 -12.20
C ILE A 615 -15.84 -23.61 -13.60
N ALA A 616 -16.17 -22.36 -13.96
CA ALA A 616 -15.82 -21.81 -15.26
C ALA A 616 -14.30 -21.74 -15.48
N ALA A 617 -13.53 -21.38 -14.45
CA ALA A 617 -12.08 -21.38 -14.52
C ALA A 617 -11.51 -22.80 -14.66
N ILE A 618 -11.95 -23.74 -13.82
CA ILE A 618 -11.48 -25.14 -13.83
C ILE A 618 -11.81 -25.84 -15.15
N SER A 619 -13.04 -25.65 -15.65
CA SER A 619 -13.51 -26.31 -16.88
C SER A 619 -12.68 -25.91 -18.10
N ARG A 620 -12.23 -24.65 -18.16
CA ARG A 620 -11.33 -24.20 -19.24
C ARG A 620 -9.95 -24.84 -19.16
N ILE A 621 -9.39 -25.03 -17.96
CA ILE A 621 -8.10 -25.74 -17.78
C ILE A 621 -8.21 -27.16 -18.34
N ASN A 622 -9.28 -27.87 -17.98
CA ASN A 622 -9.53 -29.22 -18.47
C ASN A 622 -9.73 -29.27 -19.99
N GLY A 623 -10.47 -28.30 -20.55
CA GLY A 623 -10.72 -28.20 -22.00
C GLY A 623 -9.50 -27.81 -22.84
N THR A 624 -8.56 -27.04 -22.30
CA THR A 624 -7.29 -26.70 -23.00
C THR A 624 -6.26 -27.82 -23.02
N ARG A 625 -6.50 -28.92 -22.30
CA ARG A 625 -5.59 -30.08 -22.19
C ARG A 625 -6.07 -31.32 -22.95
N SER A 626 -7.22 -31.24 -23.63
CA SER A 626 -7.78 -32.33 -24.46
C SER A 626 -7.32 -32.25 -25.91
#